data_AF-A0AAD3E548-F1
#
_entry.id   AF-A0AAD3E548-F1
#
_cell.length_a   1.000
_cell.length_b   1.000
_cell.length_c   1.000
_cell.angle_alpha   90.00
_cell.angle_beta   90.00
_cell.angle_gamma   90.00
#
_symmetry.space_group_name_H-M   'P 1'
#
loop_
_entity.id
_entity.type
_entity.pdbx_description
1 polymer ?
#
loop_
_entity_poly.entity_id
_entity_poly.type
_entity_poly.pdbx_seq_one_letter_code
_entity_poly.pdbx_strand_id
1 'polypeptide(L)'
;MSPTMKEGNSVWATKQFRLAGPLLYTALKEDTYMGSTQEPPQSGAEPRTSPRSSPGALAQAAPPASSSGSLDLALSRFKTGASSFNSLISDLVAATEAERKALEEARRQLEEERLAWEQERERVQTMLNDVEQVTLNVGGLKFTTSVNTLRNAPNPSLFNAMFSGRHKLTKDEEGCYFIDRDGRHFHDILNYLRDGHFNYPCTSLSFSDGASSSGSFPAASAPFAAPSPADVKYLLELRAEANYYGLTGLMAAIDRFPHNITRVARASVLNVEDSWMYEDGQDEIVFSVDKPVQLLGVGLCGTEGGLTVELELYEVDPQDFRRLPPPPCSRELATCCSAAQSFTKTDGSVLRLMLPDPAPLQPGKHYMLSALIKGSESYCCEDCLETVIAGGVSVRFHPWESPNGTSEHRGQFPELYIRVL
;
A
#
# COMPACT_ATOMS: atom_id res chain seq x y z
N MET A 1 51.34 -3.27 -37.97
CA MET A 1 51.46 -1.84 -37.60
C MET A 1 50.39 -1.53 -36.59
N SER A 2 50.75 -1.51 -35.30
CA SER A 2 50.08 -0.70 -34.26
C SER A 2 50.22 0.79 -34.62
N PRO A 3 49.47 1.72 -33.99
CA PRO A 3 49.81 2.23 -32.63
C PRO A 3 48.59 2.34 -31.69
N THR A 4 48.61 1.95 -30.40
CA THR A 4 49.13 2.64 -29.17
C THR A 4 48.45 3.99 -28.88
N MET A 5 48.12 4.47 -27.66
CA MET A 5 48.14 4.13 -26.20
C MET A 5 47.38 5.34 -25.55
N LYS A 6 46.80 5.38 -24.34
CA LYS A 6 47.31 5.27 -22.94
C LYS A 6 46.05 5.30 -22.03
N GLU A 7 45.84 4.42 -21.06
CA GLU A 7 46.43 4.29 -19.71
C GLU A 7 46.33 5.53 -18.78
N GLY A 8 45.60 5.35 -17.67
CA GLY A 8 45.57 6.18 -16.48
C GLY A 8 45.13 5.32 -15.29
N ASN A 9 46.11 5.00 -14.43
CA ASN A 9 46.10 3.99 -13.36
C ASN A 9 45.95 4.69 -11.99
N SER A 10 45.24 4.10 -11.02
CA SER A 10 45.50 4.38 -9.59
C SER A 10 45.08 3.21 -8.68
N VAL A 11 46.14 2.54 -8.23
CA VAL A 11 46.32 1.60 -7.11
C VAL A 11 45.76 2.11 -5.78
N TRP A 12 45.29 1.23 -4.88
CA TRP A 12 45.75 1.13 -3.47
C TRP A 12 45.43 -0.25 -2.83
N ALA A 13 46.54 -0.95 -2.58
CA ALA A 13 46.89 -2.01 -1.62
C ALA A 13 45.85 -2.74 -0.74
N THR A 14 46.01 -4.06 -0.80
CA THR A 14 45.64 -5.15 0.10
C THR A 14 46.11 -4.97 1.55
N LYS A 15 45.29 -5.41 2.52
CA LYS A 15 45.80 -6.02 3.77
C LYS A 15 44.81 -7.06 4.31
N GLN A 16 45.24 -8.32 4.28
CA GLN A 16 44.64 -9.45 4.98
C GLN A 16 44.80 -9.31 6.50
N PHE A 17 43.79 -9.68 7.26
CA PHE A 17 43.96 -10.29 8.59
C PHE A 17 43.00 -11.47 8.73
N ARG A 18 43.57 -12.67 8.90
CA ARG A 18 42.91 -13.85 9.48
C ARG A 18 42.74 -13.63 10.99
N LEU A 19 41.67 -14.18 11.58
CA LEU A 19 41.59 -14.83 12.91
C LEU A 19 40.16 -15.42 13.02
N ALA A 20 40.00 -16.74 12.93
CA ALA A 20 39.81 -17.67 14.07
C ALA A 20 38.43 -17.55 14.75
N GLY A 21 37.55 -18.56 14.59
CA GLY A 21 36.38 -18.75 15.47
C GLY A 21 36.77 -19.52 16.75
N PRO A 22 35.83 -20.20 17.44
CA PRO A 22 34.51 -19.78 17.93
C PRO A 22 34.40 -19.96 19.47
N LEU A 23 33.55 -19.22 20.20
CA LEU A 23 33.18 -19.60 21.58
C LEU A 23 31.73 -19.24 21.95
N LEU A 24 30.92 -20.30 22.01
CA LEU A 24 29.86 -20.64 22.99
C LEU A 24 29.27 -19.53 23.86
N TYR A 25 27.97 -19.29 23.71
CA TYR A 25 27.12 -18.68 24.73
C TYR A 25 26.31 -19.78 25.43
N THR A 26 26.63 -20.07 26.68
CA THR A 26 25.81 -20.90 27.58
C THR A 26 24.82 -20.02 28.33
N ALA A 27 23.56 -20.45 28.33
CA ALA A 27 22.46 -19.88 29.11
C ALA A 27 22.61 -20.19 30.60
N LEU A 28 22.22 -19.24 31.46
CA LEU A 28 21.71 -19.53 32.80
C LEU A 28 20.48 -18.67 33.09
N LYS A 29 19.44 -19.39 33.52
CA LYS A 29 18.16 -18.95 34.09
C LYS A 29 18.34 -18.53 35.55
N GLU A 30 17.44 -17.70 36.06
CA GLU A 30 16.86 -17.72 37.42
C GLU A 30 15.73 -16.66 37.42
N ASP A 31 14.45 -17.05 37.29
CA ASP A 31 13.50 -17.51 38.31
C ASP A 31 12.97 -16.41 39.27
N THR A 32 11.81 -15.88 38.89
CA THR A 32 10.56 -15.71 39.68
C THR A 32 10.65 -15.68 41.21
N TYR A 33 10.18 -14.58 41.83
CA TYR A 33 9.35 -14.65 43.04
C TYR A 33 8.34 -13.48 43.11
N MET A 34 7.08 -13.82 43.38
CA MET A 34 5.90 -12.96 43.45
C MET A 34 5.45 -12.77 44.92
N GLY A 35 4.85 -11.60 45.20
CA GLY A 35 3.89 -11.36 46.30
C GLY A 35 4.48 -10.80 47.59
N SER A 36 3.83 -9.93 48.37
CA SER A 36 2.49 -9.34 48.31
C SER A 36 2.29 -8.38 49.51
N THR A 37 1.67 -7.22 49.26
CA THR A 37 0.72 -6.43 50.10
C THR A 37 1.01 -5.89 51.53
N GLN A 38 0.52 -4.65 51.71
CA GLN A 38 -0.09 -3.97 52.89
C GLN A 38 0.71 -2.87 53.65
N GLU A 39 0.18 -1.64 53.54
CA GLU A 39 0.35 -0.42 54.37
C GLU A 39 -0.37 -0.53 55.76
N PRO A 40 -0.48 0.54 56.59
CA PRO A 40 0.45 1.46 57.31
C PRO A 40 0.17 1.37 58.86
N PRO A 41 0.35 2.35 59.81
CA PRO A 41 0.81 3.75 59.77
C PRO A 41 1.71 4.28 60.93
N GLN A 42 2.19 5.52 60.73
CA GLN A 42 2.43 6.68 61.63
C GLN A 42 2.98 6.58 63.08
N SER A 43 4.02 7.42 63.29
CA SER A 43 4.30 8.32 64.44
C SER A 43 4.91 7.76 65.74
N GLY A 44 5.81 8.54 66.34
CA GLY A 44 6.15 8.45 67.76
C GLY A 44 7.63 8.67 68.08
N ALA A 45 7.90 9.75 68.81
CA ALA A 45 9.21 10.24 69.20
C ALA A 45 9.90 9.45 70.33
N GLU A 46 11.18 9.81 70.55
CA GLU A 46 12.16 9.42 71.58
C GLU A 46 11.66 9.01 72.99
N PRO A 47 12.55 8.35 73.76
CA PRO A 47 12.83 8.86 75.11
C PRO A 47 14.31 8.81 75.59
N ARG A 48 14.71 9.89 76.29
CA ARG A 48 15.28 10.00 77.67
C ARG A 48 15.76 8.71 78.39
N THR A 49 16.73 8.62 79.31
CA THR A 49 17.65 9.51 80.08
C THR A 49 18.56 8.65 80.99
N SER A 50 19.83 9.07 81.20
CA SER A 50 20.68 9.08 82.44
C SER A 50 20.98 7.80 83.26
N PRO A 51 22.10 7.76 84.05
CA PRO A 51 22.09 8.27 85.43
C PRO A 51 23.41 8.96 85.92
N ARG A 52 23.55 9.12 87.25
CA ARG A 52 24.08 10.25 88.06
C ARG A 52 25.08 9.76 89.13
N SER A 53 26.10 10.54 89.51
CA SER A 53 26.63 10.66 90.91
C SER A 53 27.84 11.62 91.07
N SER A 54 27.91 12.29 92.23
CA SER A 54 29.01 13.15 92.80
C SER A 54 29.75 12.36 93.92
N PRO A 55 30.72 12.84 94.77
CA PRO A 55 31.16 14.23 95.11
C PRO A 55 32.68 14.46 95.45
N GLY A 56 33.09 15.71 95.79
CA GLY A 56 34.06 15.95 96.90
C GLY A 56 35.36 16.78 96.69
N ALA A 57 35.36 18.02 97.22
CA ALA A 57 36.38 18.67 98.07
C ALA A 57 37.57 19.56 97.55
N LEU A 58 37.54 20.81 98.08
CA LEU A 58 38.61 21.69 98.64
C LEU A 58 39.38 22.75 97.80
N ALA A 59 39.15 24.03 98.22
CA ALA A 59 40.06 25.20 98.35
C ALA A 59 40.81 25.74 97.09
N GLN A 60 41.01 27.04 96.82
CA GLN A 60 40.98 28.30 97.57
C GLN A 60 41.03 29.50 96.56
N ALA A 61 40.52 30.67 96.98
CA ALA A 61 40.87 32.05 96.57
C ALA A 61 40.48 32.63 95.18
N ALA A 62 40.07 33.91 95.19
CA ALA A 62 39.75 34.83 94.09
C ALA A 62 40.60 36.13 94.26
N PRO A 63 40.55 37.19 93.40
CA PRO A 63 40.11 37.40 92.00
C PRO A 63 41.19 38.21 91.17
N PRO A 64 40.86 39.12 90.20
CA PRO A 64 40.31 38.93 88.85
C PRO A 64 41.21 39.53 87.73
N ALA A 65 41.02 39.14 86.46
CA ALA A 65 41.08 40.08 85.32
C ALA A 65 40.72 39.43 83.95
N SER A 66 39.87 40.15 83.21
CA SER A 66 39.68 40.15 81.75
C SER A 66 39.21 38.86 81.05
N SER A 67 37.90 38.65 81.10
CA SER A 67 37.11 37.90 80.13
C SER A 67 36.78 38.76 78.90
N SER A 68 37.39 38.49 77.75
CA SER A 68 36.82 38.83 76.43
C SER A 68 37.54 38.18 75.23
N GLY A 69 38.79 37.75 75.34
CA GLY A 69 39.56 37.24 74.19
C GLY A 69 39.41 35.75 73.82
N SER A 70 38.92 34.91 74.75
CA SER A 70 38.92 33.44 74.56
C SER A 70 37.72 32.92 73.75
N LEU A 71 36.55 33.54 73.90
CA LEU A 71 35.34 33.20 73.16
C LEU A 71 35.42 33.64 71.70
N ASP A 72 36.01 34.81 71.43
CA ASP A 72 36.14 35.37 70.08
C ASP A 72 37.15 34.58 69.22
N LEU A 73 38.21 34.07 69.83
CA LEU A 73 39.19 33.20 69.17
C LEU A 73 38.64 31.79 68.90
N ALA A 74 37.78 31.27 69.78
CA ALA A 74 37.06 30.02 69.55
C ALA A 74 35.99 30.17 68.44
N LEU A 75 35.28 31.31 68.44
CA LEU A 75 34.30 31.67 67.40
C LEU A 75 34.97 31.89 66.04
N SER A 76 36.15 32.50 66.00
CA SER A 76 36.89 32.70 64.75
C SER A 76 37.36 31.36 64.17
N ARG A 77 37.93 30.47 65.00
CA ARG A 77 38.33 29.11 64.58
C ARG A 77 37.14 28.26 64.10
N PHE A 78 36.01 28.34 64.79
CA PHE A 78 34.79 27.65 64.36
C PHE A 78 34.24 28.23 63.05
N LYS A 79 34.22 29.56 62.89
CA LYS A 79 33.82 30.20 61.63
C LYS A 79 34.74 29.81 60.48
N THR A 80 36.06 29.81 60.69
CA THR A 80 37.02 29.35 59.69
C THR A 80 36.83 27.87 59.36
N GLY A 81 36.57 27.01 60.35
CA GLY A 81 36.25 25.60 60.14
C GLY A 81 34.93 25.39 59.39
N ALA A 82 33.89 26.17 59.72
CA ALA A 82 32.60 26.14 59.04
C ALA A 82 32.70 26.65 57.59
N SER A 83 33.52 27.67 57.33
CA SER A 83 33.83 28.14 55.97
C SER A 83 34.61 27.09 55.18
N SER A 84 35.59 26.42 55.80
CA SER A 84 36.33 25.32 55.16
C SER A 84 35.44 24.12 54.85
N PHE A 85 34.50 23.81 55.74
CA PHE A 85 33.53 22.73 55.55
C PHE A 85 32.49 23.07 54.47
N ASN A 86 31.98 24.29 54.46
CA ASN A 86 31.08 24.77 53.40
C ASN A 86 31.77 24.78 52.02
N SER A 87 33.08 25.09 51.95
CA SER A 87 33.86 24.98 50.71
C SER A 87 33.93 23.53 50.24
N LEU A 88 34.27 22.59 51.14
CA LEU A 88 34.34 21.16 50.81
C LEU A 88 32.98 20.60 50.36
N ILE A 89 31.88 21.02 50.99
CA ILE A 89 30.52 20.65 50.54
C ILE A 89 30.23 21.22 49.16
N SER A 90 30.58 22.50 48.91
CA SER A 90 30.41 23.12 47.60
C SER A 90 31.20 22.38 46.52
N ASP A 91 32.43 21.96 46.81
CA ASP A 91 33.28 21.21 45.89
C ASP A 91 32.72 19.80 45.63
N LEU A 92 32.17 19.14 46.65
CA LEU A 92 31.53 17.83 46.50
C LEU A 92 30.23 17.91 45.68
N VAL A 93 29.42 18.95 45.90
CA VAL A 93 28.21 19.21 45.09
C VAL A 93 28.60 19.53 43.65
N ALA A 94 29.61 20.36 43.43
CA ALA A 94 30.09 20.66 42.08
C ALA A 94 30.65 19.41 41.37
N ALA A 95 31.39 18.57 42.10
CA ALA A 95 31.92 17.31 41.57
C ALA A 95 30.81 16.31 41.20
N THR A 96 29.81 16.14 42.07
CA THR A 96 28.67 15.25 41.81
C THR A 96 27.78 15.76 40.69
N GLU A 97 27.57 17.07 40.57
CA GLU A 97 26.84 17.68 39.46
C GLU A 97 27.58 17.55 38.12
N ALA A 98 28.91 17.69 38.14
CA ALA A 98 29.75 17.47 36.96
C ALA A 98 29.71 16.01 36.51
N GLU A 99 29.79 15.05 37.45
CA GLU A 99 29.67 13.62 37.16
C GLU A 99 28.27 13.28 36.61
N ARG A 100 27.21 13.86 37.19
CA ARG A 100 25.84 13.66 36.70
C ARG A 100 25.65 14.17 35.27
N LYS A 101 26.20 15.35 34.95
CA LYS A 101 26.16 15.91 33.59
C LYS A 101 26.94 15.04 32.60
N ALA A 102 28.13 14.58 32.97
CA ALA A 102 28.92 13.68 32.13
C ALA A 102 28.17 12.36 31.86
N LEU A 103 27.47 11.83 32.87
CA LEU A 103 26.67 10.62 32.74
C LEU A 103 25.44 10.83 31.82
N GLU A 104 24.76 11.98 31.94
CA GLU A 104 23.63 12.36 31.09
C GLU A 104 24.06 12.52 29.62
N GLU A 105 25.22 13.14 29.37
CA GLU A 105 25.79 13.29 28.03
C GLU A 105 26.20 11.94 27.42
N ALA A 106 26.85 11.07 28.20
CA ALA A 106 27.21 9.72 27.78
C ALA A 106 25.97 8.87 27.46
N ARG A 107 24.92 8.97 28.27
CA ARG A 107 23.65 8.28 28.01
C ARG A 107 22.98 8.78 26.73
N ARG A 108 22.99 10.10 26.48
CA ARG A 108 22.45 10.67 25.25
C ARG A 108 23.21 10.18 24.01
N GLN A 109 24.55 10.14 24.07
CA GLN A 109 25.37 9.60 22.99
C GLN A 109 25.03 8.13 22.73
N LEU A 110 24.88 7.32 23.78
CA LEU A 110 24.51 5.91 23.64
C LEU A 110 23.11 5.71 23.05
N GLU A 111 22.14 6.55 23.41
CA GLU A 111 20.78 6.51 22.85
C GLU A 111 20.78 6.91 21.36
N GLU A 112 21.56 7.93 20.98
CA GLU A 112 21.76 8.34 19.58
C GLU A 112 22.43 7.22 18.76
N GLU A 113 23.51 6.62 19.29
CA GLU A 113 24.20 5.49 18.68
C GLU A 113 23.29 4.27 18.54
N ARG A 114 22.49 3.97 19.58
CA ARG A 114 21.52 2.88 19.55
C ARG A 114 20.48 3.09 18.45
N LEU A 115 19.91 4.29 18.32
CA LEU A 115 18.93 4.62 17.28
C LEU A 115 19.56 4.51 15.88
N ALA A 116 20.77 5.03 15.70
CA ALA A 116 21.49 4.92 14.43
C ALA A 116 21.74 3.45 14.07
N TRP A 117 22.14 2.63 15.05
CA TRP A 117 22.37 1.21 14.84
C TRP A 117 21.07 0.44 14.59
N GLU A 118 19.96 0.79 15.24
CA GLU A 118 18.65 0.20 14.98
C GLU A 118 18.18 0.51 13.54
N GLN A 119 18.34 1.75 13.08
CA GLN A 119 18.04 2.12 11.68
C GLN A 119 18.94 1.38 10.69
N GLU A 120 20.23 1.27 10.99
CA GLU A 120 21.17 0.57 10.12
C GLU A 120 20.90 -0.93 10.08
N ARG A 121 20.56 -1.53 11.24
CA ARG A 121 20.10 -2.92 11.31
C ARG A 121 18.84 -3.15 10.49
N GLU A 122 17.89 -2.22 10.54
CA GLU A 122 16.66 -2.32 9.77
C GLU A 122 16.93 -2.22 8.26
N ARG A 123 17.85 -1.35 7.83
CA ARG A 123 18.31 -1.28 6.44
C ARG A 123 18.99 -2.56 5.98
N VAL A 124 19.96 -3.05 6.75
CA VAL A 124 20.69 -4.29 6.43
C VAL A 124 19.73 -5.49 6.41
N GLN A 125 18.81 -5.57 7.37
CA GLN A 125 17.80 -6.62 7.41
C GLN A 125 16.85 -6.53 6.20
N THR A 126 16.50 -5.34 5.75
CA THR A 126 15.69 -5.15 4.53
C THR A 126 16.44 -5.66 3.31
N MET A 127 17.71 -5.28 3.13
CA MET A 127 18.54 -5.75 2.01
C MET A 127 18.75 -7.27 2.01
N LEU A 128 18.88 -7.91 3.18
CA LEU A 128 19.01 -9.36 3.29
C LEU A 128 17.70 -10.09 2.92
N ASN A 129 16.56 -9.55 3.33
CA ASN A 129 15.25 -10.13 3.03
C ASN A 129 14.89 -10.02 1.53
N ASP A 130 15.38 -9.01 0.83
CA ASP A 130 15.11 -8.82 -0.61
C ASP A 130 15.72 -9.92 -1.49
N VAL A 131 16.73 -10.62 -0.98
CA VAL A 131 17.47 -11.68 -1.66
C VAL A 131 17.13 -13.07 -1.10
N GLU A 132 16.48 -13.16 0.07
CA GLU A 132 16.19 -14.43 0.72
C GLU A 132 15.08 -15.20 -0.02
N GLN A 133 15.47 -16.34 -0.58
CA GLN A 133 14.57 -17.32 -1.16
C GLN A 133 13.93 -18.15 -0.03
N VAL A 134 12.62 -18.25 -0.05
CA VAL A 134 11.81 -19.01 0.91
C VAL A 134 10.99 -20.08 0.21
N THR A 135 10.90 -21.24 0.85
CA THR A 135 10.06 -22.35 0.39
C THR A 135 8.86 -22.49 1.33
N LEU A 136 7.66 -22.53 0.75
CA LEU A 136 6.38 -22.70 1.43
C LEU A 136 5.81 -24.07 1.06
N ASN A 137 5.33 -24.82 2.05
CA ASN A 137 4.59 -26.06 1.86
C ASN A 137 3.11 -25.79 2.17
N VAL A 138 2.29 -25.71 1.12
CA VAL A 138 0.86 -25.38 1.21
C VAL A 138 0.05 -26.65 0.97
N GLY A 139 -0.38 -27.29 2.06
CA GLY A 139 -1.19 -28.51 2.00
C GLY A 139 -0.49 -29.69 1.31
N GLY A 140 0.84 -29.74 1.36
CA GLY A 140 1.67 -30.76 0.71
C GLY A 140 2.34 -30.31 -0.59
N LEU A 141 1.94 -29.17 -1.16
CA LEU A 141 2.56 -28.61 -2.37
C LEU A 141 3.66 -27.61 -2.02
N LYS A 142 4.87 -27.84 -2.54
CA LYS A 142 6.03 -26.99 -2.30
C LYS A 142 6.13 -25.87 -3.33
N PHE A 143 6.17 -24.62 -2.86
CA PHE A 143 6.34 -23.43 -3.67
C PHE A 143 7.56 -22.65 -3.20
N THR A 144 8.38 -22.21 -4.15
CA THR A 144 9.56 -21.40 -3.83
C THR A 144 9.37 -19.98 -4.36
N THR A 145 9.62 -18.99 -3.50
CA THR A 145 9.45 -17.56 -3.80
C THR A 145 10.44 -16.71 -2.99
N SER A 146 10.40 -15.39 -3.12
CA SER A 146 11.20 -14.47 -2.29
C SER A 146 10.35 -13.87 -1.17
N VAL A 147 10.98 -13.47 -0.06
CA VAL A 147 10.28 -12.73 1.02
C VAL A 147 9.72 -11.40 0.49
N ASN A 148 10.43 -10.75 -0.42
CA ASN A 148 9.98 -9.51 -1.07
C ASN A 148 8.62 -9.70 -1.77
N THR A 149 8.47 -10.77 -2.55
CA THR A 149 7.19 -11.11 -3.20
C THR A 149 6.07 -11.30 -2.18
N LEU A 150 6.33 -11.96 -1.04
CA LEU A 150 5.31 -12.19 -0.01
C LEU A 150 4.90 -10.89 0.72
N ARG A 151 5.81 -9.92 0.81
CA ARG A 151 5.55 -8.59 1.40
C ARG A 151 4.78 -7.63 0.50
N ASN A 152 4.69 -7.91 -0.81
CA ASN A 152 3.82 -7.17 -1.72
C ASN A 152 2.33 -7.30 -1.37
N ALA A 153 1.97 -8.26 -0.51
CA ALA A 153 0.62 -8.39 -0.01
C ALA A 153 0.20 -7.12 0.77
N PRO A 154 -1.04 -6.63 0.62
CA PRO A 154 -1.52 -5.48 1.39
C PRO A 154 -1.60 -5.80 2.89
N ASN A 155 -1.54 -4.78 3.73
CA ASN A 155 -1.79 -4.92 5.17
C ASN A 155 -3.29 -4.73 5.46
N PRO A 156 -3.93 -5.57 6.30
CA PRO A 156 -3.40 -6.78 6.94
C PRO A 156 -3.52 -8.03 6.06
N SER A 157 -2.43 -8.77 5.88
CA SER A 157 -2.42 -10.09 5.20
C SER A 157 -1.66 -11.13 6.01
N LEU A 158 -1.95 -12.42 5.75
CA LEU A 158 -1.30 -13.55 6.41
C LEU A 158 0.21 -13.53 6.18
N PHE A 159 0.64 -13.21 4.94
CA PHE A 159 2.05 -13.14 4.58
C PHE A 159 2.80 -12.05 5.36
N ASN A 160 2.20 -10.87 5.49
CA ASN A 160 2.80 -9.82 6.32
C ASN A 160 2.84 -10.21 7.79
N ALA A 161 1.84 -10.92 8.32
CA ALA A 161 1.88 -11.41 9.69
C ALA A 161 3.02 -12.42 9.91
N MET A 162 3.18 -13.37 8.98
CA MET A 162 4.21 -14.42 9.02
C MET A 162 5.63 -13.82 8.88
N PHE A 163 5.85 -12.93 7.91
CA PHE A 163 7.17 -12.35 7.60
C PHE A 163 7.41 -10.96 8.22
N SER A 164 6.60 -10.56 9.21
CA SER A 164 6.76 -9.32 9.99
C SER A 164 7.96 -9.34 10.95
N GLY A 165 8.60 -10.50 11.16
CA GLY A 165 9.67 -10.67 12.15
C GLY A 165 9.19 -10.69 13.61
N ARG A 166 7.89 -10.48 13.87
CA ARG A 166 7.33 -10.47 15.24
C ARG A 166 7.04 -11.88 15.79
N HIS A 167 6.94 -12.88 14.91
CA HIS A 167 6.64 -14.27 15.27
C HIS A 167 7.78 -15.18 14.79
N LYS A 168 8.26 -16.07 15.67
CA LYS A 168 9.20 -17.13 15.27
C LYS A 168 8.42 -18.18 14.49
N LEU A 169 8.50 -18.13 13.17
CA LEU A 169 7.95 -19.17 12.30
C LEU A 169 8.83 -20.43 12.41
N THR A 170 8.21 -21.56 12.72
CA THR A 170 8.89 -22.86 12.77
C THR A 170 9.04 -23.38 11.35
N LYS A 171 10.28 -23.63 10.90
CA LYS A 171 10.57 -24.35 9.66
C LYS A 171 10.51 -25.85 9.91
N ASP A 172 10.05 -26.63 8.94
CA ASP A 172 10.11 -28.09 9.00
C ASP A 172 11.56 -28.61 8.84
N GLU A 173 11.72 -29.94 8.91
CA GLU A 173 13.03 -30.63 8.75
C GLU A 173 13.67 -30.38 7.38
N GLU A 174 12.88 -29.95 6.39
CA GLU A 174 13.29 -29.65 5.03
C GLU A 174 13.49 -28.14 4.79
N GLY A 175 13.34 -27.31 5.84
CA GLY A 175 13.51 -25.86 5.78
C GLY A 175 12.34 -25.08 5.18
N CYS A 176 11.18 -25.70 5.01
CA CYS A 176 9.98 -25.10 4.44
C CYS A 176 9.04 -24.56 5.52
N TYR A 177 8.28 -23.51 5.20
CA TYR A 177 7.19 -23.01 6.04
C TYR A 177 5.89 -23.71 5.68
N PHE A 178 5.26 -24.38 6.65
CA PHE A 178 4.01 -25.10 6.42
C PHE A 178 2.78 -24.19 6.58
N ILE A 179 1.87 -24.27 5.61
CA ILE A 179 0.56 -23.65 5.61
C ILE A 179 -0.47 -24.77 5.46
N ASP A 180 -1.34 -24.90 6.45
CA ASP A 180 -2.40 -25.92 6.49
C ASP A 180 -3.59 -25.50 5.61
N ARG A 181 -3.34 -25.41 4.30
CA ARG A 181 -4.35 -25.08 3.30
C ARG A 181 -4.06 -25.73 1.96
N ASP A 182 -5.10 -25.94 1.15
CA ASP A 182 -4.98 -26.47 -0.21
C ASP A 182 -4.12 -25.56 -1.11
N GLY A 183 -3.06 -26.12 -1.68
CA GLY A 183 -2.14 -25.41 -2.54
C GLY A 183 -2.60 -25.29 -4.00
N ARG A 184 -3.76 -25.83 -4.39
CA ARG A 184 -4.22 -25.88 -5.79
C ARG A 184 -4.24 -24.51 -6.49
N HIS A 185 -4.69 -23.47 -5.79
CA HIS A 185 -4.80 -22.10 -6.31
C HIS A 185 -3.63 -21.20 -5.87
N PHE A 186 -2.67 -21.75 -5.13
CA PHE A 186 -1.60 -20.96 -4.53
C PHE A 186 -0.62 -20.40 -5.58
N HIS A 187 -0.51 -21.07 -6.73
CA HIS A 187 0.25 -20.56 -7.87
C HIS A 187 -0.27 -19.19 -8.33
N ASP A 188 -1.59 -19.03 -8.45
CA ASP A 188 -2.22 -17.79 -8.93
C ASP A 188 -2.11 -16.67 -7.89
N ILE A 189 -2.17 -17.03 -6.60
CA ILE A 189 -1.87 -16.11 -5.50
C ILE A 189 -0.44 -15.60 -5.59
N LEU A 190 0.54 -16.48 -5.82
CA LEU A 190 1.94 -16.06 -5.98
C LEU A 190 2.14 -15.18 -7.20
N ASN A 191 1.51 -15.50 -8.34
CA ASN A 191 1.60 -14.66 -9.53
C ASN A 191 0.99 -13.28 -9.29
N TYR A 192 -0.18 -13.19 -8.63
CA TYR A 192 -0.75 -11.91 -8.21
C TYR A 192 0.22 -11.10 -7.33
N LEU A 193 0.92 -11.73 -6.39
CA LEU A 193 1.89 -11.06 -5.53
C LEU A 193 3.16 -10.63 -6.27
N ARG A 194 3.51 -11.28 -7.38
CA ARG A 194 4.65 -10.92 -8.25
C ARG A 194 4.30 -9.76 -9.18
N ASP A 195 3.15 -9.87 -9.83
CA ASP A 195 2.75 -9.00 -10.94
C ASP A 195 1.91 -7.79 -10.48
N GLY A 196 1.31 -7.86 -9.29
CA GLY A 196 0.42 -6.84 -8.74
C GLY A 196 -0.95 -6.77 -9.42
N HIS A 197 -1.26 -7.69 -10.33
CA HIS A 197 -2.54 -7.80 -11.02
C HIS A 197 -2.97 -9.26 -11.19
N PHE A 198 -4.28 -9.49 -11.28
CA PHE A 198 -4.82 -10.84 -11.42
C PHE A 198 -4.82 -11.26 -12.90
N ASN A 199 -4.03 -12.28 -13.21
CA ASN A 199 -3.98 -12.90 -14.53
C ASN A 199 -4.87 -14.14 -14.53
N TYR A 200 -6.02 -14.04 -15.19
CA TYR A 200 -6.92 -15.18 -15.33
C TYR A 200 -6.25 -16.28 -16.15
N PRO A 201 -6.17 -17.53 -15.65
CA PRO A 201 -5.61 -18.62 -16.43
C PRO A 201 -6.55 -18.89 -17.61
N CYS A 202 -6.13 -18.50 -18.81
CA CYS A 202 -6.75 -18.98 -20.03
C CYS A 202 -6.57 -20.50 -20.04
N THR A 203 -7.64 -21.24 -19.78
CA THR A 203 -7.64 -22.70 -19.92
C THR A 203 -7.12 -23.01 -21.32
N SER A 204 -5.96 -23.68 -21.33
CA SER A 204 -5.18 -23.99 -22.51
C SER A 204 -6.04 -24.53 -23.64
N LEU A 205 -5.84 -24.02 -24.86
CA LEU A 205 -5.93 -24.83 -26.06
C LEU A 205 -5.10 -26.09 -25.79
N SER A 206 -5.75 -27.19 -25.44
CA SER A 206 -5.13 -28.49 -25.58
C SER A 206 -4.91 -28.70 -27.08
N PHE A 207 -3.72 -28.35 -27.55
CA PHE A 207 -3.20 -28.87 -28.80
C PHE A 207 -3.13 -30.38 -28.67
N SER A 208 -4.22 -31.06 -29.02
CA SER A 208 -4.17 -32.46 -29.38
C SER A 208 -3.56 -32.53 -30.77
N ASP A 209 -2.25 -32.79 -30.82
CA ASP A 209 -1.58 -33.23 -32.04
C ASP A 209 -2.27 -34.51 -32.55
N GLY A 210 -2.85 -34.41 -33.73
CA GLY A 210 -3.58 -35.48 -34.40
C GLY A 210 -3.98 -35.08 -35.80
N ALA A 211 -3.02 -35.16 -36.73
CA ALA A 211 -3.19 -34.86 -38.15
C ALA A 211 -4.34 -35.65 -38.81
N SER A 212 -5.08 -35.01 -39.73
CA SER A 212 -5.46 -35.53 -41.07
C SER A 212 -6.38 -34.56 -41.84
N SER A 213 -5.80 -33.96 -42.90
CA SER A 213 -6.40 -33.63 -44.21
C SER A 213 -7.76 -32.91 -44.35
N SER A 214 -7.69 -31.85 -45.17
CA SER A 214 -8.73 -31.24 -46.03
C SER A 214 -9.50 -30.03 -45.48
N GLY A 215 -9.09 -28.86 -45.99
CA GLY A 215 -9.98 -27.83 -46.54
C GLY A 215 -11.11 -27.31 -45.65
N SER A 216 -10.78 -26.38 -44.76
CA SER A 216 -11.52 -25.14 -44.48
C SER A 216 -10.75 -24.38 -43.40
N PHE A 217 -10.37 -23.13 -43.64
CA PHE A 217 -9.91 -22.26 -42.57
C PHE A 217 -11.06 -22.14 -41.54
N PRO A 218 -10.86 -22.47 -40.26
CA PRO A 218 -11.89 -22.20 -39.27
C PRO A 218 -12.03 -20.67 -39.19
N ALA A 219 -13.27 -20.19 -39.30
CA ALA A 219 -13.60 -18.84 -38.93
C ALA A 219 -13.01 -18.58 -37.53
N ALA A 220 -12.27 -17.48 -37.38
CA ALA A 220 -11.82 -16.97 -36.09
C ALA A 220 -13.04 -16.43 -35.32
N SER A 221 -13.92 -17.35 -34.95
CA SER A 221 -15.12 -17.17 -34.15
C SER A 221 -15.08 -18.22 -33.05
N ALA A 222 -14.12 -18.06 -32.13
CA ALA A 222 -14.34 -18.48 -30.76
C ALA A 222 -14.74 -17.20 -30.00
N PRO A 223 -16.05 -16.86 -29.95
CA PRO A 223 -16.49 -15.87 -28.98
C PRO A 223 -16.13 -16.43 -27.61
N PHE A 224 -15.49 -15.62 -26.76
CA PHE A 224 -15.37 -15.98 -25.35
C PHE A 224 -16.80 -16.11 -24.82
N ALA A 225 -17.25 -17.36 -24.67
CA ALA A 225 -18.49 -17.69 -24.04
C ALA A 225 -18.50 -17.08 -22.63
N ALA A 226 -19.69 -16.74 -22.13
CA ALA A 226 -19.90 -16.47 -20.72
C ALA A 226 -19.10 -17.48 -19.86
N PRO A 227 -18.51 -17.07 -18.73
CA PRO A 227 -17.65 -17.94 -17.93
C PRO A 227 -18.37 -19.28 -17.72
N SER A 228 -17.72 -20.36 -18.12
CA SER A 228 -18.32 -21.68 -17.98
C SER A 228 -18.58 -21.96 -16.50
N PRO A 229 -19.49 -22.87 -16.13
CA PRO A 229 -19.69 -23.24 -14.73
C PRO A 229 -18.39 -23.68 -14.03
N ALA A 230 -17.41 -24.19 -14.78
CA ALA A 230 -16.08 -24.52 -14.27
C ALA A 230 -15.25 -23.26 -13.96
N ASP A 231 -15.35 -22.22 -14.78
CA ASP A 231 -14.65 -20.95 -14.57
C ASP A 231 -15.21 -20.21 -13.37
N VAL A 232 -16.54 -20.14 -13.25
CA VAL A 232 -17.22 -19.57 -12.07
C VAL A 232 -16.81 -20.33 -10.81
N LYS A 233 -16.80 -21.66 -10.85
CA LYS A 233 -16.36 -22.49 -9.73
C LYS A 233 -14.90 -22.21 -9.35
N TYR A 234 -14.00 -22.20 -10.33
CA TYR A 234 -12.58 -21.90 -10.10
C TYR A 234 -12.37 -20.52 -9.46
N LEU A 235 -13.06 -19.49 -9.96
CA LEU A 235 -12.96 -18.13 -9.41
C LEU A 235 -13.50 -18.04 -7.99
N LEU A 236 -14.61 -18.74 -7.69
CA LEU A 236 -15.15 -18.79 -6.33
C LEU A 236 -14.19 -19.50 -5.36
N GLU A 237 -13.55 -20.58 -5.80
CA GLU A 237 -12.52 -21.28 -5.04
C GLU A 237 -11.30 -20.37 -4.80
N LEU A 238 -10.77 -19.73 -5.85
CA LEU A 238 -9.66 -18.78 -5.75
C LEU A 238 -10.01 -17.57 -4.87
N ARG A 239 -11.23 -17.05 -4.96
CA ARG A 239 -11.71 -15.94 -4.11
C ARG A 239 -11.73 -16.34 -2.64
N ALA A 240 -12.15 -17.58 -2.34
CA ALA A 240 -12.12 -18.10 -0.98
C ALA A 240 -10.68 -18.18 -0.44
N GLU A 241 -9.71 -18.58 -1.27
CA GLU A 241 -8.30 -18.55 -0.88
C GLU A 241 -7.79 -17.12 -0.70
N ALA A 242 -8.08 -16.21 -1.63
CA ALA A 242 -7.68 -14.80 -1.52
C ALA A 242 -8.17 -14.18 -0.20
N ASN A 243 -9.39 -14.52 0.22
CA ASN A 243 -9.94 -14.13 1.52
C ASN A 243 -9.15 -14.72 2.69
N TYR A 244 -8.80 -16.02 2.65
CA TYR A 244 -8.00 -16.67 3.69
C TYR A 244 -6.64 -15.97 3.90
N TYR A 245 -5.96 -15.61 2.80
CA TYR A 245 -4.67 -14.92 2.86
C TYR A 245 -4.77 -13.41 3.17
N GLY A 246 -5.99 -12.84 3.22
CA GLY A 246 -6.22 -11.40 3.43
C GLY A 246 -5.90 -10.52 2.22
N LEU A 247 -6.01 -11.07 0.99
CA LEU A 247 -5.69 -10.38 -0.26
C LEU A 247 -6.91 -9.65 -0.82
N THR A 248 -7.33 -8.57 -0.16
CA THR A 248 -8.53 -7.79 -0.53
C THR A 248 -8.48 -7.24 -1.96
N GLY A 249 -7.29 -6.84 -2.45
CA GLY A 249 -7.10 -6.40 -3.84
C GLY A 249 -7.36 -7.50 -4.86
N LEU A 250 -6.92 -8.73 -4.57
CA LEU A 250 -7.18 -9.90 -5.41
C LEU A 250 -8.66 -10.29 -5.38
N MET A 251 -9.30 -10.26 -4.20
CA MET A 251 -10.74 -10.48 -4.09
C MET A 251 -11.52 -9.46 -4.93
N ALA A 252 -11.16 -8.18 -4.85
CA ALA A 252 -11.79 -7.14 -5.65
C ALA A 252 -11.53 -7.30 -7.16
N ALA A 253 -10.37 -7.85 -7.55
CA ALA A 253 -10.06 -8.17 -8.95
C ALA A 253 -10.89 -9.36 -9.45
N ILE A 254 -11.07 -10.40 -8.62
CA ILE A 254 -11.93 -11.56 -8.91
C ILE A 254 -13.40 -11.17 -8.95
N ASP A 255 -13.85 -10.31 -8.03
CA ASP A 255 -15.23 -9.80 -8.00
C ASP A 255 -15.54 -8.88 -9.20
N ARG A 256 -14.50 -8.30 -9.81
CA ARG A 256 -14.59 -7.58 -11.10
C ARG A 256 -14.40 -8.51 -12.31
N PHE A 257 -14.02 -9.76 -12.10
CA PHE A 257 -13.93 -10.76 -13.16
C PHE A 257 -15.36 -11.17 -13.57
N PRO A 258 -15.72 -11.07 -14.87
CA PRO A 258 -14.89 -11.49 -15.99
C PRO A 258 -14.26 -10.39 -16.82
N HIS A 259 -13.70 -9.31 -16.23
CA HIS A 259 -13.16 -8.26 -17.08
C HIS A 259 -11.91 -7.53 -16.55
N ASN A 260 -10.83 -7.57 -17.33
CA ASN A 260 -9.80 -6.51 -17.41
C ASN A 260 -10.44 -5.20 -17.90
N ILE A 261 -11.42 -4.65 -17.16
CA ILE A 261 -12.07 -3.37 -17.47
C ILE A 261 -11.08 -2.26 -17.16
N THR A 262 -10.71 -1.54 -18.20
CA THR A 262 -10.12 -0.23 -18.13
C THR A 262 -11.22 0.81 -18.26
N ARG A 263 -11.38 1.65 -17.23
CA ARG A 263 -12.30 2.79 -17.26
C ARG A 263 -11.63 3.96 -17.96
N VAL A 264 -12.24 4.43 -19.05
CA VAL A 264 -11.85 5.61 -19.80
C VAL A 264 -12.77 6.74 -19.36
N ALA A 265 -12.36 7.50 -18.36
CA ALA A 265 -13.15 8.62 -17.85
C ALA A 265 -12.71 9.91 -18.55
N ARG A 266 -13.61 10.52 -19.33
CA ARG A 266 -13.38 11.81 -19.98
C ARG A 266 -13.91 12.99 -19.18
N ALA A 267 -14.80 12.73 -18.21
CA ALA A 267 -15.27 13.71 -17.25
C ALA A 267 -14.77 13.38 -15.83
N SER A 268 -14.31 14.40 -15.10
CA SER A 268 -13.83 14.23 -13.72
C SER A 268 -14.97 14.28 -12.70
N VAL A 269 -15.97 15.14 -12.94
CA VAL A 269 -17.15 15.37 -12.11
C VAL A 269 -18.35 15.62 -13.03
N LEU A 270 -19.55 15.18 -12.63
CA LEU A 270 -20.79 15.52 -13.33
C LEU A 270 -21.36 16.83 -12.78
N ASN A 271 -21.88 17.67 -13.67
CA ASN A 271 -22.65 18.83 -13.29
C ASN A 271 -24.07 18.38 -12.90
N VAL A 272 -24.37 18.48 -11.61
CA VAL A 272 -25.66 18.10 -11.01
C VAL A 272 -26.62 19.29 -10.85
N GLU A 273 -26.14 20.51 -11.11
CA GLU A 273 -26.94 21.73 -11.05
C GLU A 273 -27.64 21.98 -12.40
N ASP A 274 -27.02 21.56 -13.50
CA ASP A 274 -27.59 21.60 -14.83
C ASP A 274 -28.46 20.37 -15.12
N SER A 275 -29.58 20.62 -15.79
CA SER A 275 -30.49 19.58 -16.28
C SER A 275 -30.24 19.33 -17.77
N TRP A 276 -30.06 18.05 -18.13
CA TRP A 276 -29.97 17.58 -19.51
C TRP A 276 -31.29 16.93 -19.91
N MET A 277 -31.96 17.54 -20.90
CA MET A 277 -33.26 17.12 -21.42
C MET A 277 -33.10 16.21 -22.65
N TYR A 278 -34.15 15.47 -22.98
CA TYR A 278 -34.14 14.45 -24.05
C TYR A 278 -35.29 14.68 -25.04
N GLU A 279 -35.28 15.84 -25.70
CA GLU A 279 -36.35 16.25 -26.64
C GLU A 279 -35.87 16.26 -28.10
N ASP A 280 -34.58 16.47 -28.34
CA ASP A 280 -34.03 16.79 -29.66
C ASP A 280 -33.39 15.59 -30.38
N GLY A 281 -33.49 14.39 -29.80
CA GLY A 281 -33.10 13.13 -30.45
C GLY A 281 -32.10 12.32 -29.64
N GLN A 282 -31.14 11.72 -30.33
CA GLN A 282 -30.10 10.88 -29.73
C GLN A 282 -28.93 11.71 -29.23
N ASP A 283 -28.35 11.29 -28.10
CA ASP A 283 -27.04 11.74 -27.67
C ASP A 283 -25.97 10.89 -28.37
N GLU A 284 -25.04 11.53 -29.06
CA GLU A 284 -24.05 10.86 -29.90
C GLU A 284 -22.64 11.33 -29.62
N ILE A 285 -21.69 10.40 -29.64
CA ILE A 285 -20.27 10.73 -29.50
C ILE A 285 -19.40 9.86 -30.40
N VAL A 286 -18.41 10.49 -31.03
CA VAL A 286 -17.48 9.83 -31.97
C VAL A 286 -16.11 9.70 -31.32
N PHE A 287 -15.50 8.52 -31.44
CA PHE A 287 -14.19 8.25 -30.87
C PHE A 287 -13.36 7.26 -31.68
N SER A 288 -12.07 7.19 -31.36
CA SER A 288 -11.10 6.26 -31.95
C SER A 288 -10.09 5.80 -30.91
N VAL A 289 -9.46 4.65 -31.17
CA VAL A 289 -8.46 4.04 -30.28
C VAL A 289 -7.12 3.87 -31.01
N ASP A 290 -6.00 3.95 -30.29
CA ASP A 290 -4.65 3.76 -30.84
C ASP A 290 -4.17 2.30 -30.84
N LYS A 291 -4.87 1.42 -30.11
CA LYS A 291 -4.57 -0.01 -29.95
C LYS A 291 -5.84 -0.84 -30.08
N PRO A 292 -5.73 -2.14 -30.45
CA PRO A 292 -6.88 -3.03 -30.48
C PRO A 292 -7.44 -3.21 -29.06
N VAL A 293 -8.74 -3.00 -28.91
CA VAL A 293 -9.46 -3.15 -27.64
C VAL A 293 -10.84 -3.76 -27.88
N GLN A 294 -11.54 -4.15 -26.81
CA GLN A 294 -12.98 -4.42 -26.85
C GLN A 294 -13.70 -3.35 -26.04
N LEU A 295 -14.78 -2.78 -26.59
CA LEU A 295 -15.74 -2.03 -25.81
C LEU A 295 -16.63 -3.02 -25.06
N LEU A 296 -16.69 -2.89 -23.75
CA LEU A 296 -17.51 -3.73 -22.87
C LEU A 296 -18.83 -3.04 -22.51
N GLY A 297 -18.85 -1.71 -22.51
CA GLY A 297 -19.99 -0.92 -22.07
C GLY A 297 -19.67 0.56 -22.01
N VAL A 298 -20.66 1.35 -21.64
CA VAL A 298 -20.58 2.80 -21.50
C VAL A 298 -21.11 3.24 -20.14
N GLY A 299 -20.60 4.37 -19.65
CA GLY A 299 -21.21 5.13 -18.56
C GLY A 299 -22.04 6.26 -19.15
N LEU A 300 -23.26 6.45 -18.64
CA LEU A 300 -24.16 7.55 -18.97
C LEU A 300 -24.40 8.40 -17.72
N CYS A 301 -24.82 9.65 -17.89
CA CYS A 301 -25.10 10.52 -16.74
C CYS A 301 -26.38 10.07 -16.02
N GLY A 302 -26.33 10.08 -14.69
CA GLY A 302 -27.43 9.66 -13.82
C GLY A 302 -28.60 10.66 -13.79
N THR A 303 -29.72 10.20 -13.25
CA THR A 303 -30.95 10.99 -13.09
C THR A 303 -31.47 10.88 -11.66
N GLU A 304 -32.26 11.86 -11.23
CA GLU A 304 -33.07 11.78 -10.01
C GLU A 304 -34.38 11.00 -10.20
N GLY A 305 -34.79 10.77 -11.45
CA GLY A 305 -36.00 10.05 -11.82
C GLY A 305 -35.71 8.66 -12.40
N GLY A 306 -36.25 8.41 -13.59
CA GLY A 306 -36.06 7.17 -14.32
C GLY A 306 -35.78 7.41 -15.79
N LEU A 307 -34.91 6.56 -16.36
CA LEU A 307 -34.48 6.61 -17.75
C LEU A 307 -34.63 5.25 -18.42
N THR A 308 -34.90 5.28 -19.71
CA THR A 308 -34.82 4.13 -20.61
C THR A 308 -33.84 4.51 -21.72
N VAL A 309 -32.89 3.62 -21.99
CA VAL A 309 -31.80 3.87 -22.93
C VAL A 309 -31.76 2.76 -23.96
N GLU A 310 -31.73 3.15 -25.23
CA GLU A 310 -31.39 2.28 -26.36
C GLU A 310 -30.06 2.78 -26.93
N LEU A 311 -29.03 1.96 -26.87
CA LEU A 311 -27.67 2.27 -27.28
C LEU A 311 -27.31 1.47 -28.52
N GLU A 312 -26.76 2.15 -29.53
CA GLU A 312 -26.18 1.53 -30.72
C GLU A 312 -24.74 2.02 -30.92
N LEU A 313 -23.87 1.11 -31.39
CA LEU A 313 -22.49 1.40 -31.75
C LEU A 313 -22.31 1.15 -33.24
N TYR A 314 -21.77 2.15 -33.94
CA TYR A 314 -21.49 2.09 -35.36
C TYR A 314 -20.00 2.28 -35.66
N GLU A 315 -19.51 1.63 -36.71
CA GLU A 315 -18.29 2.04 -37.40
C GLU A 315 -18.65 3.13 -38.41
N VAL A 316 -17.90 4.23 -38.42
CA VAL A 316 -18.18 5.43 -39.22
C VAL A 316 -16.98 5.87 -40.04
N ASP A 317 -17.22 6.57 -41.15
CA ASP A 317 -16.15 7.00 -42.06
C ASP A 317 -15.34 8.17 -41.46
N PRO A 318 -14.02 8.04 -41.26
CA PRO A 318 -13.18 9.12 -40.74
C PRO A 318 -13.20 10.40 -41.58
N GLN A 319 -13.57 10.33 -42.86
CA GLN A 319 -13.65 11.49 -43.74
C GLN A 319 -14.80 12.43 -43.41
N ASP A 320 -15.85 11.95 -42.75
CA ASP A 320 -17.03 12.76 -42.42
C ASP A 320 -16.68 13.78 -41.32
N PHE A 321 -15.79 13.43 -40.40
CA PHE A 321 -15.36 14.26 -39.27
C PHE A 321 -14.17 15.19 -39.58
N ARG A 322 -13.58 15.08 -40.77
CA ARG A 322 -12.50 15.97 -41.23
C ARG A 322 -12.99 17.14 -42.08
N ARG A 323 -14.24 17.11 -42.54
CA ARG A 323 -14.84 18.18 -43.35
C ARG A 323 -15.41 19.25 -42.44
N LEU A 324 -15.21 20.51 -42.81
CA LEU A 324 -15.79 21.67 -42.13
C LEU A 324 -16.66 22.45 -43.13
N PRO A 325 -17.99 22.53 -42.91
CA PRO A 325 -18.74 21.86 -41.84
C PRO A 325 -18.82 20.33 -42.06
N PRO A 326 -18.96 19.52 -40.99
CA PRO A 326 -19.23 18.09 -41.11
C PRO A 326 -20.57 17.87 -41.83
N PRO A 327 -20.77 16.72 -42.51
CA PRO A 327 -22.05 16.41 -43.11
C PRO A 327 -23.13 16.25 -42.01
N PRO A 328 -24.40 16.54 -42.32
CA PRO A 328 -25.50 16.46 -41.35
C PRO A 328 -25.79 15.03 -40.85
N CYS A 329 -25.20 14.02 -41.48
CA CYS A 329 -25.26 12.63 -41.07
C CYS A 329 -23.97 11.93 -41.52
N SER A 330 -23.36 11.18 -40.60
CA SER A 330 -22.19 10.35 -40.90
C SER A 330 -22.62 9.09 -41.65
N ARG A 331 -21.80 8.62 -42.60
CA ARG A 331 -22.05 7.34 -43.26
C ARG A 331 -21.75 6.19 -42.31
N GLU A 332 -22.79 5.49 -41.87
CA GLU A 332 -22.65 4.21 -41.16
C GLU A 332 -21.98 3.18 -42.09
N LEU A 333 -20.85 2.64 -41.66
CA LEU A 333 -20.12 1.59 -42.37
C LEU A 333 -20.56 0.20 -41.89
N ALA A 334 -20.83 0.04 -40.60
CA ALA A 334 -21.36 -1.19 -40.01
C ALA A 334 -21.95 -0.95 -38.61
N THR A 335 -23.05 -1.63 -38.29
CA THR A 335 -23.54 -1.75 -36.91
C THR A 335 -22.68 -2.77 -36.15
N CYS A 336 -22.05 -2.35 -35.05
CA CYS A 336 -21.17 -3.20 -34.25
C CYS A 336 -21.93 -3.94 -33.13
N CYS A 337 -22.81 -3.25 -32.41
CA CYS A 337 -23.63 -3.82 -31.34
C CYS A 337 -24.80 -2.91 -30.97
N SER A 338 -25.80 -3.48 -30.29
CA SER A 338 -26.87 -2.73 -29.64
C SER A 338 -27.14 -3.27 -28.23
N ALA A 339 -27.64 -2.40 -27.36
CA ALA A 339 -28.00 -2.74 -26.00
C ALA A 339 -29.09 -1.79 -25.50
N ALA A 340 -30.00 -2.28 -24.67
CA ALA A 340 -31.05 -1.46 -24.09
C ALA A 340 -31.22 -1.77 -22.60
N GLN A 341 -31.41 -0.73 -21.80
CA GLN A 341 -31.57 -0.87 -20.35
C GLN A 341 -32.34 0.30 -19.76
N SER A 342 -33.09 0.02 -18.70
CA SER A 342 -33.76 1.04 -17.88
C SER A 342 -32.99 1.28 -16.58
N PHE A 343 -32.96 2.54 -16.15
CA PHE A 343 -32.26 3.00 -14.97
C PHE A 343 -33.16 3.90 -14.12
N THR A 344 -32.78 4.03 -12.86
CA THR A 344 -33.43 4.88 -11.85
C THR A 344 -32.36 5.56 -10.99
N LYS A 345 -32.78 6.48 -10.14
CA LYS A 345 -31.89 7.14 -9.16
C LYS A 345 -31.01 6.18 -8.34
N THR A 346 -31.47 4.96 -8.05
CA THR A 346 -30.68 4.01 -7.24
C THR A 346 -29.46 3.44 -7.95
N ASP A 347 -29.37 3.60 -9.27
CA ASP A 347 -28.25 3.10 -10.09
C ASP A 347 -27.01 4.01 -10.03
N GLY A 348 -27.14 5.17 -9.37
CA GLY A 348 -26.03 6.08 -9.06
C GLY A 348 -25.90 7.26 -10.02
N SER A 349 -24.87 8.07 -9.80
CA SER A 349 -24.61 9.27 -10.61
C SER A 349 -24.07 8.96 -12.00
N VAL A 350 -23.46 7.78 -12.21
CA VAL A 350 -23.04 7.29 -13.52
C VAL A 350 -23.70 5.93 -13.75
N LEU A 351 -24.57 5.86 -14.75
CA LEU A 351 -25.34 4.68 -15.12
C LEU A 351 -24.48 3.78 -16.01
N ARG A 352 -24.24 2.54 -15.57
CA ARG A 352 -23.41 1.59 -16.32
C ARG A 352 -24.28 0.72 -17.21
N LEU A 353 -24.18 0.93 -18.52
CA LEU A 353 -24.81 0.11 -19.53
C LEU A 353 -23.75 -0.80 -20.16
N MET A 354 -23.81 -2.09 -19.83
CA MET A 354 -22.90 -3.09 -20.36
C MET A 354 -23.47 -3.70 -21.66
N LEU A 355 -22.59 -3.91 -22.64
CA LEU A 355 -22.96 -4.58 -23.88
C LEU A 355 -23.15 -6.08 -23.62
N PRO A 356 -24.15 -6.72 -24.27
CA PRO A 356 -24.34 -8.16 -24.17
C PRO A 356 -23.13 -8.92 -24.71
N ASP A 357 -22.55 -8.41 -25.80
CA ASP A 357 -21.33 -8.93 -26.43
C ASP A 357 -20.29 -7.80 -26.58
N PRO A 358 -19.05 -8.00 -26.10
CA PRO A 358 -17.98 -7.03 -26.27
C PRO A 358 -17.68 -6.70 -27.74
N ALA A 359 -17.75 -5.43 -28.12
CA ALA A 359 -17.51 -4.99 -29.48
C ALA A 359 -16.01 -4.79 -29.75
N PRO A 360 -15.39 -5.47 -30.74
CA PRO A 360 -13.97 -5.29 -31.06
C PRO A 360 -13.73 -3.94 -31.76
N LEU A 361 -12.85 -3.14 -31.18
CA LEU A 361 -12.40 -1.86 -31.73
C LEU A 361 -10.97 -1.99 -32.27
N GLN A 362 -10.74 -1.49 -33.48
CA GLN A 362 -9.45 -1.58 -34.15
C GLN A 362 -8.80 -0.20 -34.31
N PRO A 363 -7.47 -0.11 -34.24
CA PRO A 363 -6.77 1.14 -34.48
C PRO A 363 -6.99 1.64 -35.91
N GLY A 364 -7.10 2.96 -36.08
CA GLY A 364 -7.33 3.60 -37.37
C GLY A 364 -8.78 3.66 -37.84
N LYS A 365 -9.71 3.03 -37.11
CA LYS A 365 -11.16 3.14 -37.33
C LYS A 365 -11.79 4.17 -36.40
N HIS A 366 -12.96 4.67 -36.79
CA HIS A 366 -13.76 5.60 -35.99
C HIS A 366 -15.10 4.96 -35.67
N TYR A 367 -15.57 5.22 -34.46
CA TYR A 367 -16.76 4.61 -33.91
C TYR A 367 -17.68 5.68 -33.36
N MET A 368 -18.99 5.51 -33.56
CA MET A 368 -20.02 6.40 -33.05
C MET A 368 -20.90 5.61 -32.08
N LEU A 369 -21.00 6.11 -30.85
CA LEU A 369 -22.04 5.69 -29.91
C LEU A 369 -23.25 6.60 -30.11
N SER A 370 -24.43 6.02 -30.28
CA SER A 370 -25.70 6.74 -30.37
C SER A 370 -26.65 6.18 -29.33
N ALA A 371 -27.05 7.03 -28.38
CA ALA A 371 -27.96 6.66 -27.29
C ALA A 371 -29.28 7.42 -27.47
N LEU A 372 -30.36 6.68 -27.71
CA LEU A 372 -31.71 7.21 -27.59
C LEU A 372 -32.15 7.06 -26.13
N ILE A 373 -32.14 8.19 -25.42
CA ILE A 373 -32.49 8.25 -24.00
C ILE A 373 -33.90 8.84 -23.88
N LYS A 374 -34.76 8.20 -23.10
CA LYS A 374 -36.13 8.68 -22.81
C LYS A 374 -36.41 8.59 -21.32
N GLY A 375 -36.99 9.63 -20.75
CA GLY A 375 -37.40 9.64 -19.35
C GLY A 375 -37.23 11.03 -18.72
N SER A 376 -36.91 11.04 -17.43
CA SER A 376 -36.60 12.26 -16.68
C SER A 376 -35.31 12.91 -17.16
N GLU A 377 -35.14 14.20 -16.87
CA GLU A 377 -33.86 14.88 -17.07
C GLU A 377 -32.72 14.21 -16.28
N SER A 378 -31.51 14.31 -16.80
CA SER A 378 -30.30 13.80 -16.16
C SER A 378 -29.31 14.91 -15.84
N TYR A 379 -28.25 14.54 -15.14
CA TYR A 379 -27.03 15.34 -15.05
C TYR A 379 -26.31 15.39 -16.40
N CYS A 380 -25.32 16.25 -16.53
CA CYS A 380 -24.43 16.25 -17.70
C CYS A 380 -22.96 16.26 -17.28
N CYS A 381 -22.08 15.86 -18.20
CA CYS A 381 -20.65 16.12 -18.06
C CYS A 381 -20.28 17.43 -18.75
N GLU A 382 -19.28 18.13 -18.21
CA GLU A 382 -18.69 19.35 -18.78
C GLU A 382 -17.17 19.28 -18.71
N ASP A 383 -16.49 20.19 -19.40
CA ASP A 383 -15.02 20.25 -19.48
C ASP A 383 -14.37 18.89 -19.80
N CYS A 384 -14.99 18.13 -20.71
CA CYS A 384 -14.56 16.78 -21.02
C CYS A 384 -13.22 16.77 -21.78
N LEU A 385 -12.40 15.75 -21.49
CA LEU A 385 -11.13 15.51 -22.14
C LEU A 385 -11.34 14.97 -23.57
N GLU A 386 -10.76 15.65 -24.56
CA GLU A 386 -10.72 15.18 -25.95
C GLU A 386 -9.92 13.88 -26.11
N THR A 387 -8.86 13.69 -25.32
CA THR A 387 -8.05 12.47 -25.36
C THR A 387 -7.80 11.96 -23.94
N VAL A 388 -8.10 10.68 -23.72
CA VAL A 388 -7.91 9.99 -22.44
C VAL A 388 -6.92 8.85 -22.64
N ILE A 389 -5.93 8.74 -21.77
CA ILE A 389 -4.98 7.62 -21.75
C ILE A 389 -5.34 6.74 -20.57
N ALA A 390 -5.78 5.51 -20.83
CA ALA A 390 -6.17 4.55 -19.80
C ALA A 390 -5.73 3.14 -20.21
N GLY A 391 -5.16 2.37 -19.26
CA GLY A 391 -4.70 1.02 -19.54
C GLY A 391 -3.61 0.93 -20.63
N GLY A 392 -2.87 2.03 -20.86
CA GLY A 392 -1.89 2.12 -21.93
C GLY A 392 -2.49 2.29 -23.34
N VAL A 393 -3.78 2.55 -23.46
CA VAL A 393 -4.50 2.87 -24.70
C VAL A 393 -4.88 4.34 -24.69
N SER A 394 -4.68 5.02 -25.81
CA SER A 394 -5.18 6.38 -26.05
C SER A 394 -6.53 6.30 -26.76
N VAL A 395 -7.55 6.87 -26.12
CA VAL A 395 -8.90 7.05 -26.66
C VAL A 395 -9.08 8.52 -26.99
N ARG A 396 -9.30 8.83 -28.27
CA ARG A 396 -9.55 10.19 -28.76
C ARG A 396 -11.01 10.34 -29.17
N PHE A 397 -11.67 11.33 -28.61
CA PHE A 397 -13.01 11.79 -28.96
C PHE A 397 -12.90 12.88 -30.03
N HIS A 398 -13.78 12.83 -31.02
CA HIS A 398 -13.75 13.73 -32.18
C HIS A 398 -14.95 14.68 -32.17
N PRO A 399 -14.81 15.89 -32.75
CA PRO A 399 -15.92 16.82 -32.89
C PRO A 399 -17.11 16.23 -33.64
N TRP A 400 -18.30 16.37 -33.06
CA TRP A 400 -19.57 15.92 -33.64
C TRP A 400 -20.73 16.79 -33.16
N GLU A 401 -21.67 17.08 -34.05
CA GLU A 401 -22.93 17.75 -33.71
C GLU A 401 -24.01 16.69 -33.45
N SER A 402 -24.09 16.22 -32.20
CA SER A 402 -25.14 15.29 -31.79
C SER A 402 -26.53 15.95 -31.88
N PRO A 403 -27.58 15.20 -32.27
CA PRO A 403 -28.95 15.71 -32.29
C PRO A 403 -29.41 16.33 -30.97
N ASN A 404 -29.07 15.70 -29.83
CA ASN A 404 -29.43 16.18 -28.50
C ASN A 404 -28.34 17.04 -27.83
N GLY A 405 -27.33 17.48 -28.58
CA GLY A 405 -26.34 18.46 -28.15
C GLY A 405 -25.11 17.93 -27.40
N THR A 406 -24.95 16.60 -27.27
CA THR A 406 -23.72 16.00 -26.76
C THR A 406 -22.54 16.26 -27.69
N SER A 407 -21.37 16.56 -27.13
CA SER A 407 -20.15 16.88 -27.87
C SER A 407 -18.89 16.31 -27.22
N GLU A 408 -17.74 16.56 -27.85
CA GLU A 408 -16.43 16.25 -27.31
C GLU A 408 -16.06 17.04 -26.05
N HIS A 409 -16.86 18.04 -25.65
CA HIS A 409 -16.63 18.84 -24.44
C HIS A 409 -17.71 18.70 -23.37
N ARG A 410 -18.95 18.32 -23.70
CA ARG A 410 -20.05 18.22 -22.72
C ARG A 410 -21.18 17.27 -23.15
N GLY A 411 -22.12 17.02 -22.24
CA GLY A 411 -23.37 16.29 -22.49
C GLY A 411 -23.42 14.92 -21.82
N GLN A 412 -23.51 13.85 -22.62
CA GLN A 412 -23.53 12.46 -22.17
C GLN A 412 -22.19 11.74 -22.40
N PHE A 413 -22.15 10.44 -22.07
CA PHE A 413 -20.98 9.56 -22.16
C PHE A 413 -19.75 10.03 -21.34
N PRO A 414 -19.87 10.23 -20.02
CA PRO A 414 -18.73 10.57 -19.17
C PRO A 414 -17.64 9.49 -19.15
N GLU A 415 -18.00 8.23 -19.45
CA GLU A 415 -17.10 7.08 -19.33
C GLU A 415 -17.30 6.02 -20.41
N LEU A 416 -16.21 5.37 -20.83
CA LEU A 416 -16.24 4.11 -21.57
C LEU A 416 -15.57 3.00 -20.76
N TYR A 417 -16.06 1.77 -20.90
CA TYR A 417 -15.47 0.58 -20.29
C TYR A 417 -14.84 -0.27 -21.38
N ILE A 418 -13.51 -0.33 -21.44
CA ILE A 418 -12.79 -1.07 -22.47
C ILE A 418 -11.96 -2.21 -21.88
N ARG A 419 -11.55 -3.15 -22.74
CA ARG A 419 -10.55 -4.18 -22.43
C ARG A 419 -9.45 -4.13 -23.47
N VAL A 420 -8.20 -4.03 -23.03
CA VAL A 420 -7.03 -4.09 -23.93
C VAL A 420 -6.84 -5.54 -24.39
N LEU A 421 -6.60 -5.73 -25.69
CA LEU A 421 -6.40 -7.03 -26.33
C LEU A 421 -4.93 -7.38 -26.53
#